data_AF-A0A846GZ76-F1
#
_entry.id   AF-A0A846GZ76-F1
#
_cell.length_a   1.000
_cell.length_b   1.000
_cell.length_c   1.000
_cell.angle_alpha   90.00
_cell.angle_beta   90.00
_cell.angle_gamma   90.00
#
_symmetry.space_group_name_H-M   'P 1'
#
loop_
_entity.id
_entity.type
_entity.pdbx_description
1 polymer ?
#
loop_
_entity_poly.entity_id
_entity_poly.type
_entity_poly.pdbx_seq_one_letter_code
_entity_poly.pdbx_strand_id
1 'polypeptide(L)'
;MPQLHSKIIERCAQLAIPRLPLGVKVVLLADRGLIHTDLMKAMTNQWGWHYRIRLKKDTWIWRAGKGWCQLKDFHFKPGEALCFHNVRIHKEHWYGSVHLIFGCNNINGEFWAIVSNEKTTLQTFQEYGLRFDIEENFLDDQSNGWNVQN
;
A
#
# COMPACT_ATOMS: atom_id res chain seq x y z
N MET A 1 14.98 -6.41 12.38
CA MET A 1 15.01 -5.92 10.97
C MET A 1 13.89 -4.94 10.55
N PRO A 2 12.72 -4.80 11.22
CA PRO A 2 11.71 -3.79 10.84
C PRO A 2 12.19 -2.33 10.89
N GLN A 3 13.15 -2.04 11.77
CA GLN A 3 13.62 -0.68 12.03
C GLN A 3 14.45 -0.07 10.90
N LEU A 4 15.06 -0.87 10.02
CA LEU A 4 15.90 -0.36 8.94
C LEU A 4 15.07 0.22 7.78
N HIS A 5 13.98 -0.48 7.41
CA HIS A 5 13.09 -0.05 6.33
C HIS A 5 12.33 1.23 6.68
N SER A 6 11.88 1.38 7.93
CA SER A 6 11.24 2.62 8.40
C SER A 6 12.17 3.83 8.28
N LYS A 7 13.45 3.67 8.70
CA LYS A 7 14.45 4.75 8.64
C LYS A 7 14.75 5.21 7.22
N ILE A 8 14.78 4.29 6.25
CA ILE A 8 14.99 4.65 4.84
C ILE A 8 13.82 5.50 4.34
N ILE A 9 12.59 5.11 4.62
CA ILE A 9 11.41 5.86 4.15
C ILE A 9 11.31 7.22 4.85
N GLU A 10 11.55 7.26 6.15
CA GLU A 10 11.63 8.53 6.89
C GLU A 10 12.68 9.45 6.28
N ARG A 11 13.84 8.90 5.90
CA ARG A 11 14.89 9.66 5.24
C ARG A 11 14.47 10.15 3.85
N CYS A 12 13.86 9.28 3.04
CA CYS A 12 13.32 9.66 1.73
C CYS A 12 12.25 10.75 1.87
N ALA A 13 11.35 10.64 2.85
CA ALA A 13 10.33 11.64 3.14
C ALA A 13 10.97 12.98 3.53
N GLN A 14 11.94 12.99 4.44
CA GLN A 14 12.69 14.19 4.83
C GLN A 14 13.38 14.87 3.64
N LEU A 15 13.88 14.09 2.68
CA LEU A 15 14.51 14.62 1.47
C LEU A 15 13.47 15.11 0.44
N ALA A 16 12.31 14.45 0.35
CA ALA A 16 11.26 14.80 -0.60
C ALA A 16 10.48 16.05 -0.18
N ILE A 17 10.11 16.17 1.10
CA ILE A 17 9.28 17.26 1.64
C ILE A 17 9.73 18.66 1.18
N PRO A 18 11.00 19.08 1.28
CA PRO A 18 11.41 20.42 0.86
C PRO A 18 11.39 20.64 -0.66
N ARG A 19 11.18 19.59 -1.46
CA ARG A 19 11.15 19.62 -2.93
C ARG A 19 9.73 19.52 -3.49
N LEU A 20 8.74 19.24 -2.65
CA LEU A 20 7.35 19.14 -3.07
C LEU A 20 6.77 20.53 -3.31
N PRO A 21 6.03 20.75 -4.39
CA PRO A 21 5.30 22.00 -4.58
C PRO A 21 4.29 22.20 -3.43
N LEU A 22 4.06 23.46 -3.05
CA LEU A 22 3.12 23.78 -1.98
C LEU A 22 1.69 23.40 -2.38
N GLY A 23 0.94 22.80 -1.45
CA GLY A 23 -0.48 22.49 -1.62
C GLY A 23 -0.78 21.24 -2.46
N VAL A 24 0.22 20.44 -2.83
CA VAL A 24 -0.01 19.19 -3.57
C VAL A 24 -0.42 18.06 -2.63
N LYS A 25 -1.33 17.21 -3.11
CA LYS A 25 -1.67 15.95 -2.44
C LYS A 25 -0.58 14.93 -2.72
N VAL A 26 0.03 14.39 -1.66
CA VAL A 26 1.01 13.31 -1.77
C VAL A 26 0.36 11.97 -1.46
N VAL A 27 0.55 11.00 -2.34
CA VAL A 27 0.08 9.62 -2.17
C VAL A 27 1.25 8.67 -2.34
N LEU A 28 1.64 7.96 -1.28
CA LEU A 28 2.64 6.90 -1.37
C LEU A 28 2.01 5.63 -1.96
N LEU A 29 2.56 5.15 -3.08
CA LEU A 29 2.27 3.85 -3.65
C LEU A 29 3.36 2.87 -3.22
N ALA A 30 2.99 1.79 -2.53
CA ALA A 30 3.98 0.95 -1.85
C ALA A 30 3.59 -0.52 -1.79
N ASP A 31 4.60 -1.39 -1.71
CA ASP A 31 4.43 -2.83 -1.62
C ASP A 31 4.33 -3.37 -0.20
N ARG A 32 4.05 -4.68 -0.14
CA ARG A 32 3.83 -5.49 1.06
C ARG A 32 4.93 -5.39 2.12
N GLY A 33 6.15 -5.02 1.71
CA GLY A 33 7.27 -4.81 2.63
C GLY A 33 7.15 -3.54 3.48
N LEU A 34 6.21 -2.64 3.17
CA LEU A 34 6.06 -1.33 3.81
C LEU A 34 4.81 -1.21 4.69
N ILE A 35 4.18 -2.34 5.01
CA ILE A 35 3.05 -2.40 5.94
C ILE A 35 3.59 -2.34 7.38
N HIS A 36 4.06 -1.16 7.79
CA HIS A 36 4.52 -0.88 9.13
C HIS A 36 3.60 0.18 9.77
N THR A 37 2.92 -0.19 10.85
CA THR A 37 1.88 0.65 11.47
C THR A 37 2.39 2.02 11.89
N ASP A 38 3.63 2.10 12.39
CA ASP A 38 4.20 3.37 12.83
C ASP A 38 4.56 4.29 11.67
N LEU A 39 5.06 3.73 10.56
CA LEU A 39 5.26 4.46 9.32
C LEU A 39 3.92 4.95 8.75
N MET A 40 2.89 4.10 8.75
CA MET A 40 1.56 4.48 8.29
C MET A 40 0.95 5.60 9.15
N LYS A 41 1.20 5.61 10.46
CA LYS A 41 0.83 6.74 11.35
C LYS A 41 1.64 8.00 11.04
N ALA A 42 2.95 7.86 10.83
CA ALA A 42 3.82 9.00 10.54
C ALA A 42 3.41 9.70 9.22
N MET A 43 3.16 8.93 8.16
CA MET A 43 2.68 9.46 6.88
C MET A 43 1.44 10.33 7.05
N THR A 44 0.42 9.84 7.76
CA THR A 44 -0.84 10.58 7.90
C THR A 44 -0.72 11.73 8.90
N ASN A 45 -0.12 11.49 10.06
CA ASN A 45 -0.21 12.42 11.20
C ASN A 45 0.91 13.47 11.18
N GLN A 46 2.07 13.14 10.63
CA GLN A 46 3.23 14.04 10.63
C GLN A 46 3.43 14.72 9.27
N TRP A 47 3.23 14.00 8.17
CA TRP A 47 3.54 14.53 6.83
C TRP A 47 2.29 14.94 6.04
N GLY A 48 1.10 14.58 6.51
CA GLY A 48 -0.14 14.82 5.77
C GLY A 48 -0.23 14.03 4.46
N TRP A 49 0.54 12.94 4.35
CA TRP A 49 0.58 12.08 3.17
C TRP A 49 -0.51 11.02 3.25
N HIS A 50 -1.01 10.64 2.09
CA HIS A 50 -1.89 9.49 1.92
C HIS A 50 -1.11 8.28 1.43
N TYR A 51 -1.72 7.10 1.48
CA TYR A 51 -1.08 5.89 1.00
C TYR A 51 -2.05 4.95 0.28
N ARG A 52 -1.48 4.14 -0.62
CA ARG A 52 -2.04 2.92 -1.23
C ARG A 52 -0.97 1.83 -1.10
N ILE A 53 -1.14 0.92 -0.16
CA ILE A 53 -0.14 -0.11 0.14
C ILE A 53 -0.69 -1.48 -0.22
N ARG A 54 0.05 -2.28 -0.97
CA ARG A 54 -0.36 -3.65 -1.28
C ARG A 54 -0.26 -4.56 -0.06
N LEU A 55 -1.29 -5.34 0.18
CA LEU A 55 -1.38 -6.35 1.23
C LEU A 55 -1.08 -7.75 0.70
N LYS A 56 -0.63 -8.65 1.60
CA LYS A 56 -0.61 -10.08 1.32
C LYS A 56 -2.02 -10.66 1.47
N LYS A 57 -2.34 -11.72 0.71
CA LYS A 57 -3.65 -12.42 0.81
C LYS A 57 -3.91 -13.04 2.19
N ASP A 58 -2.88 -13.34 2.97
CA ASP A 58 -3.00 -13.85 4.34
C ASP A 58 -3.13 -12.74 5.39
N THR A 59 -3.25 -11.47 4.98
CA THR A 59 -3.47 -10.36 5.91
C THR A 59 -4.78 -10.54 6.67
N TRP A 60 -4.70 -10.43 8.00
CA TRP A 60 -5.86 -10.43 8.89
C TRP A 60 -6.55 -9.06 8.88
N ILE A 61 -7.87 -9.09 8.75
CA ILE A 61 -8.73 -7.92 8.81
C ILE A 61 -9.82 -8.13 9.87
N TRP A 62 -10.15 -7.08 10.60
CA TRP A 62 -11.30 -7.05 11.50
C TRP A 62 -12.41 -6.20 10.92
N ARG A 63 -13.62 -6.76 10.92
CA ARG A 63 -14.84 -6.09 10.46
C ARG A 63 -15.84 -5.99 11.60
N ALA A 64 -16.41 -4.81 11.81
CA ALA A 64 -17.42 -4.58 12.83
C ALA A 64 -18.59 -5.56 12.67
N GLY A 65 -18.99 -6.21 13.78
CA GLY A 65 -20.06 -7.22 13.79
C GLY A 65 -19.76 -8.55 13.09
N LYS A 66 -18.58 -8.72 12.48
CA LYS A 66 -18.16 -9.97 11.82
C LYS A 66 -16.88 -10.58 12.39
N GLY A 67 -16.06 -9.79 13.10
CA GLY A 67 -14.83 -10.25 13.72
C GLY A 67 -13.65 -10.33 12.75
N TRP A 68 -12.66 -11.14 13.12
CA TRP A 68 -11.42 -11.34 12.37
C TRP A 68 -11.59 -12.37 11.24
N CYS A 69 -11.08 -12.07 10.05
CA CYS A 69 -10.95 -12.99 8.91
C CYS A 69 -9.70 -12.65 8.11
N GLN A 70 -9.27 -13.53 7.21
CA GLN A 70 -8.16 -13.26 6.29
C GLN A 70 -8.68 -12.91 4.91
N LEU A 71 -7.92 -12.12 4.14
CA LEU A 71 -8.32 -11.75 2.78
C LEU A 71 -8.46 -12.96 1.84
N LYS A 72 -7.66 -14.00 2.05
CA LYS A 72 -7.72 -15.26 1.32
C LYS A 72 -9.02 -16.06 1.53
N ASP A 73 -9.82 -15.70 2.54
CA ASP A 73 -11.09 -16.38 2.81
C ASP A 73 -12.18 -15.94 1.81
N PHE A 74 -11.92 -14.87 1.05
CA PHE A 74 -12.78 -14.36 -0.02
C PHE A 74 -12.33 -14.91 -1.36
N HIS A 75 -13.30 -15.46 -2.10
CA HIS A 75 -13.06 -16.09 -3.40
C HIS A 75 -13.64 -15.21 -4.49
N PHE A 76 -12.85 -14.96 -5.53
CA PHE A 76 -13.18 -14.06 -6.63
C PHE A 76 -12.97 -14.74 -7.97
N LYS A 77 -13.86 -14.49 -8.92
CA LYS A 77 -13.58 -14.71 -10.34
C LYS A 77 -12.68 -13.59 -10.86
N PRO A 78 -11.97 -13.80 -11.99
CA PRO A 78 -11.25 -12.72 -12.66
C PRO A 78 -12.16 -11.51 -12.91
N GLY A 79 -11.71 -10.32 -12.54
CA GLY A 79 -12.45 -9.06 -12.65
C GLY A 79 -13.38 -8.73 -11.48
N GLU A 80 -13.54 -9.61 -10.50
CA GLU A 80 -14.33 -9.33 -9.30
C GLU A 80 -13.49 -8.69 -8.19
N ALA A 81 -14.10 -7.76 -7.45
CA ALA A 81 -13.48 -7.09 -6.33
C ALA A 81 -14.51 -6.67 -5.27
N LEU A 82 -14.03 -6.48 -4.04
CA LEU A 82 -14.79 -5.91 -2.93
C LEU A 82 -14.05 -4.72 -2.31
N CYS A 83 -14.83 -3.73 -1.91
CA CYS A 83 -14.36 -2.66 -1.04
C CYS A 83 -14.86 -2.89 0.39
N PHE A 84 -13.95 -2.86 1.36
CA PHE A 84 -14.31 -2.75 2.78
C PHE A 84 -13.82 -1.44 3.34
N HIS A 85 -14.64 -0.81 4.17
CA HIS A 85 -14.34 0.47 4.79
C HIS A 85 -14.46 0.37 6.29
N ASN A 86 -13.68 1.20 6.96
CA ASN A 86 -13.60 1.24 8.41
C ASN A 86 -13.20 -0.10 9.05
N VAL A 87 -12.21 -0.76 8.44
CA VAL A 87 -11.66 -2.02 8.94
C VAL A 87 -10.40 -1.78 9.75
N ARG A 88 -10.00 -2.79 10.52
CA ARG A 88 -8.68 -2.82 11.17
C ARG A 88 -7.83 -3.92 10.57
N ILE A 89 -6.52 -3.73 10.55
CA ILE A 89 -5.51 -4.69 10.12
C ILE A 89 -4.53 -4.99 11.26
N HIS A 90 -3.71 -6.02 11.10
CA HIS A 90 -2.75 -6.54 12.10
C HIS A 90 -3.39 -7.00 13.40
N LYS A 91 -3.68 -8.31 13.48
CA LYS A 91 -4.38 -8.94 14.61
C LYS A 91 -3.73 -8.69 15.99
N GLU A 92 -2.41 -8.53 16.04
CA GLU A 92 -1.67 -8.28 17.28
C GLU A 92 -1.52 -6.78 17.59
N HIS A 93 -1.17 -5.97 16.58
CA HIS A 93 -0.83 -4.55 16.71
C HIS A 93 -1.87 -3.69 16.01
N TRP A 94 -3.12 -3.82 16.44
CA TRP A 94 -4.31 -3.30 15.75
C TRP A 94 -4.07 -1.92 15.14
N TYR A 95 -4.31 -1.81 13.84
CA TYR A 95 -4.19 -0.56 13.11
C TYR A 95 -5.44 -0.29 12.28
N GLY A 96 -5.93 0.94 12.34
CA GLY A 96 -7.17 1.38 11.72
C GLY A 96 -7.76 2.58 12.47
N SER A 97 -8.82 3.19 11.97
CA SER A 97 -9.67 2.81 10.84
C SER A 97 -8.99 2.96 9.46
N VAL A 98 -9.08 1.95 8.58
CA VAL A 98 -8.59 2.00 7.19
C VAL A 98 -9.62 1.47 6.19
N HIS A 99 -9.32 1.62 4.90
CA HIS A 99 -10.14 1.17 3.79
C HIS A 99 -9.36 0.20 2.90
N LEU A 100 -10.03 -0.84 2.42
CA LEU A 100 -9.47 -1.90 1.60
C LEU A 100 -10.22 -2.01 0.28
N ILE A 101 -9.49 -2.26 -0.80
CA ILE A 101 -10.04 -2.90 -1.99
C ILE A 101 -9.23 -4.15 -2.28
N PHE A 102 -9.90 -5.24 -2.63
CA PHE A 102 -9.23 -6.49 -2.95
C PHE A 102 -10.08 -7.35 -3.89
N GLY A 103 -9.43 -8.15 -4.73
CA GLY A 103 -10.07 -8.86 -5.83
C GLY A 103 -9.05 -9.53 -6.76
N CYS A 104 -9.52 -10.08 -7.87
CA CYS A 104 -8.66 -10.68 -8.89
C CYS A 104 -8.65 -9.80 -10.16
N ASN A 105 -7.45 -9.51 -10.67
CA ASN A 105 -7.26 -8.81 -11.94
C ASN A 105 -7.99 -9.55 -13.09
N ASN A 106 -8.64 -8.81 -14.00
CA ASN A 106 -9.35 -9.36 -15.15
C ASN A 106 -8.42 -9.89 -16.26
N ILE A 107 -7.14 -9.50 -16.28
CA ILE A 107 -6.15 -9.92 -17.29
C ILE A 107 -5.60 -11.32 -16.97
N ASN A 108 -4.99 -11.49 -15.78
CA ASN A 108 -4.26 -12.70 -15.41
C ASN A 108 -4.84 -13.43 -14.19
N GLY A 109 -5.94 -12.93 -13.60
CA GLY A 109 -6.54 -13.49 -12.40
C GLY A 109 -5.73 -13.27 -11.12
N GLU A 110 -4.70 -12.43 -11.14
CA GLU A 110 -3.85 -12.21 -9.97
C GLU A 110 -4.61 -11.52 -8.84
N PHE A 111 -4.46 -12.03 -7.62
CA PHE A 111 -5.04 -11.43 -6.43
C PHE A 111 -4.34 -10.13 -6.05
N TRP A 112 -5.10 -9.05 -6.01
CA TRP A 112 -4.68 -7.74 -5.55
C TRP A 112 -5.44 -7.38 -4.29
N ALA A 113 -4.74 -6.78 -3.33
CA ALA A 113 -5.33 -6.20 -2.14
C ALA A 113 -4.56 -4.94 -1.77
N ILE A 114 -5.27 -3.84 -1.60
CA ILE A 114 -4.68 -2.53 -1.33
C ILE A 114 -5.36 -1.94 -0.11
N VAL A 115 -4.55 -1.46 0.83
CA VAL A 115 -4.99 -0.66 1.97
C VAL A 115 -4.74 0.82 1.74
N SER A 116 -5.67 1.64 2.22
CA SER A 116 -5.60 3.08 2.17
C SER A 116 -6.16 3.74 3.44
N ASN A 117 -5.63 4.92 3.78
CA ASN A 117 -6.24 5.83 4.75
C ASN A 117 -7.43 6.62 4.17
N GLU A 118 -7.70 6.54 2.87
CA GLU A 118 -8.86 7.13 2.21
C GLU A 118 -9.80 6.03 1.69
N LYS A 119 -11.08 6.36 1.45
CA LYS A 119 -12.02 5.40 0.89
C LYS A 119 -11.51 4.83 -0.44
N THR A 120 -11.49 3.51 -0.51
CA THR A 120 -11.04 2.76 -1.68
C THR A 120 -12.17 2.57 -2.69
N THR A 121 -11.83 2.63 -3.97
CA THR A 121 -12.73 2.34 -5.09
C THR A 121 -11.97 1.54 -6.15
N LEU A 122 -12.60 1.14 -7.26
CA LEU A 122 -11.88 0.53 -8.38
C LEU A 122 -10.74 1.44 -8.91
N GLN A 123 -10.88 2.76 -8.79
CA GLN A 123 -9.83 3.72 -9.13
C GLN A 123 -8.56 3.50 -8.28
N THR A 124 -8.69 3.00 -7.05
CA THR A 124 -7.53 2.66 -6.22
C THR A 124 -6.66 1.57 -6.83
N PHE A 125 -7.23 0.62 -7.57
CA PHE A 125 -6.42 -0.35 -8.33
C PHE A 125 -5.65 0.34 -9.47
N GLN A 126 -6.26 1.31 -10.13
CA GLN A 126 -5.61 2.09 -11.20
C GLN A 126 -4.48 2.96 -10.63
N GLU A 127 -4.74 3.68 -9.53
CA GLU A 127 -3.74 4.48 -8.81
C GLU A 127 -2.52 3.64 -8.43
N TYR A 128 -2.75 2.45 -7.85
CA TYR A 128 -1.67 1.55 -7.47
C TYR A 128 -0.98 0.92 -8.70
N GLY A 129 -1.70 0.75 -9.81
CA GLY A 129 -1.15 0.26 -11.07
C GLY A 129 -0.01 1.13 -11.62
N LEU A 130 -0.01 2.44 -11.35
CA LEU A 130 1.08 3.37 -11.73
C LEU A 130 2.45 2.99 -11.12
N ARG A 131 2.47 2.12 -10.11
CA ARG A 131 3.70 1.56 -9.55
C ARG A 131 4.42 0.64 -10.55
N PHE A 132 3.72 0.00 -11.48
CA PHE A 132 4.36 -0.83 -12.50
C PHE A 132 5.18 0.02 -13.49
N ASP A 133 4.70 1.22 -13.84
CA ASP A 133 5.49 2.18 -14.64
C ASP A 133 6.80 2.54 -13.94
N ILE A 134 6.80 2.59 -12.61
CA ILE A 134 8.00 2.82 -11.79
C ILE A 134 8.93 1.59 -11.81
N GLU A 135 8.40 0.37 -11.74
CA GLU A 135 9.20 -0.86 -11.85
C GLU A 135 9.86 -1.02 -13.22
N GLU A 136 9.17 -0.69 -14.32
CA GLU A 136 9.79 -0.69 -15.66
C GLU A 136 10.94 0.31 -15.72
N ASN A 137 10.77 1.53 -15.19
CA ASN A 137 11.85 2.51 -15.12
C ASN A 137 13.05 2.03 -14.26
N PHE A 138 12.81 1.33 -13.15
CA PHE A 138 13.89 0.75 -12.34
C PHE A 138 14.56 -0.46 -13.01
N LEU A 139 13.81 -1.28 -13.76
CA LEU A 139 14.36 -2.38 -14.55
C LEU A 139 15.18 -1.86 -15.74
N ASP A 140 14.79 -0.74 -16.33
CA ASP A 140 15.56 -0.04 -17.37
C ASP A 140 16.85 0.57 -16.80
N ASP A 141 16.78 1.21 -15.62
CA ASP A 141 17.96 1.74 -14.93
C ASP A 141 18.94 0.63 -14.50
N GLN A 142 18.43 -0.57 -14.16
CA GLN A 142 19.26 -1.73 -13.83
C GLN A 142 19.74 -2.52 -15.06
N SER A 143 19.02 -2.47 -16.19
CA SER A 143 19.42 -3.12 -17.44
C SER A 143 20.36 -2.28 -18.30
N ASN A 144 20.50 -0.97 -18.02
CA ASN A 144 21.48 -0.06 -18.62
C ASN A 144 22.89 -0.08 -17.99
N GLY A 145 23.28 -1.15 -17.29
CA GLY A 145 24.71 -1.45 -17.08
C GLY A 145 25.47 -0.60 -16.06
N TRP A 146 24.82 -0.07 -15.02
CA TRP A 146 25.53 0.61 -13.92
C TRP A 146 25.42 -0.16 -12.59
N ASN A 147 26.53 -0.79 -12.20
CA ASN A 147 26.75 -1.28 -10.83
C ASN A 147 26.85 -0.08 -9.87
N VAL A 148 25.73 0.31 -9.26
CA VAL A 148 25.75 1.25 -8.13
C VAL A 148 25.64 0.47 -6.83
N GLN A 149 26.74 -0.20 -6.47
CA GLN A 149 27.03 -0.58 -5.10
C GLN A 149 28.30 0.17 -4.70
N ASN A 150 28.17 1.07 -3.73
CA ASN A 150 29.28 1.48 -2.87
C ASN A 150 28.94 1.01 -1.46
#